data_AF-A0A917Q007-F1
#
_entry.id   AF-A0A917Q007-F1
#
_cell.length_a   1.000
_cell.length_b   1.000
_cell.length_c   1.000
_cell.angle_alpha   90.00
_cell.angle_beta   90.00
_cell.angle_gamma   90.00
#
_symmetry.space_group_name_H-M   'P 1'
#
loop_
_entity.id
_entity.type
_entity.pdbx_description
1 polymer ?
#
loop_
_entity_poly.entity_id
_entity_poly.type
_entity_poly.pdbx_seq_one_letter_code
_entity_poly.pdbx_strand_id
1 'polypeptide(L)'
;MGNNKGALLVYAVIGLALIGVVTQLFTNTASFLTSIFTMLGFGIAIFAIMYFVFFKKRTPSNDAKKYKQAVKQSKAKYSSQQTKPKTPSKRPQPFSFKKKSNKRPSHLRVIDGNKSKRKNRANF
;
A
#
# COMPACT_ATOMS: atom_id res chain seq x y z
N MET A 1 -6.48 -54.75 34.65
CA MET A 1 -5.88 -54.70 33.30
C MET A 1 -6.72 -53.79 32.42
N GLY A 2 -6.16 -52.67 31.94
CA GLY A 2 -6.86 -51.71 31.08
C GLY A 2 -7.10 -52.26 29.67
N ASN A 3 -8.14 -51.76 29.00
CA ASN A 3 -8.67 -52.29 27.75
C ASN A 3 -7.78 -51.94 26.53
N ASN A 4 -6.69 -52.69 26.32
CA ASN A 4 -5.72 -52.50 25.23
C ASN A 4 -6.27 -52.82 23.82
N LYS A 5 -7.52 -53.27 23.72
CA LYS A 5 -8.18 -53.63 22.45
C LYS A 5 -8.33 -52.43 21.52
N GLY A 6 -8.58 -51.25 22.07
CA GLY A 6 -8.68 -50.00 21.29
C GLY A 6 -7.34 -49.61 20.65
N ALA A 7 -6.25 -49.70 21.41
CA ALA A 7 -4.91 -49.42 20.89
C ALA A 7 -4.52 -50.41 19.78
N LEU A 8 -4.85 -51.69 19.93
CA LEU A 8 -4.59 -52.71 18.91
C LEU A 8 -5.34 -52.42 17.61
N LEU A 9 -6.61 -51.97 17.68
CA LEU A 9 -7.36 -51.54 16.51
C LEU A 9 -6.74 -50.31 15.84
N VAL A 10 -6.30 -49.32 16.63
CA VAL A 10 -5.61 -48.14 16.09
C VAL A 10 -4.34 -48.53 15.36
N TYR A 11 -3.50 -49.41 15.93
CA TYR A 11 -2.31 -49.91 15.25
C TYR A 11 -2.63 -50.70 13.98
N ALA A 12 -3.70 -51.50 13.98
CA ALA A 12 -4.13 -52.22 12.80
C ALA A 12 -4.57 -51.26 11.67
N VAL A 13 -5.32 -50.22 12.00
CA VAL A 13 -5.75 -49.20 11.03
C VAL A 13 -4.55 -48.41 10.48
N ILE A 14 -3.62 -48.00 11.35
CA ILE A 14 -2.40 -47.30 10.93
C ILE A 14 -1.55 -48.20 10.02
N GLY A 15 -1.37 -49.47 10.38
CA GLY A 15 -0.63 -50.44 9.57
C GLY A 15 -1.26 -50.63 8.19
N LEU A 16 -2.59 -50.77 8.14
CA LEU A 16 -3.33 -50.91 6.87
C LEU A 16 -3.23 -49.64 6.01
N ALA A 17 -3.29 -48.46 6.63
CA ALA A 17 -3.11 -47.18 5.95
C ALA A 17 -1.70 -47.05 5.34
N LEU A 18 -0.65 -47.45 6.06
CA LEU A 18 0.72 -47.44 5.53
C LEU A 18 0.85 -48.35 4.30
N ILE A 19 0.30 -49.57 4.36
CA ILE A 19 0.30 -50.49 3.21
C ILE A 19 -0.45 -49.88 2.03
N GLY A 20 -1.62 -49.26 2.28
CA GLY A 20 -2.38 -48.54 1.24
C GLY A 20 -1.57 -47.43 0.59
N VAL A 21 -0.87 -46.62 1.38
CA VAL A 21 -0.03 -45.53 0.85
C VAL A 21 1.15 -46.07 0.05
N VAL A 22 1.85 -47.09 0.55
CA VAL A 22 3.01 -47.68 -0.14
C VAL A 22 2.57 -48.31 -1.47
N THR A 23 1.49 -49.08 -1.48
CA THR A 23 0.97 -49.69 -2.71
C THR A 23 0.54 -48.64 -3.73
N GLN A 24 -0.15 -47.58 -3.29
CA GLN A 24 -0.54 -46.47 -4.15
C GLN A 24 0.67 -45.69 -4.69
N LEU A 25 1.73 -45.57 -3.88
CA LEU A 25 2.97 -44.92 -4.30
C LEU A 25 3.68 -45.68 -5.41
N PHE A 26 3.70 -47.01 -5.39
CA PHE A 26 4.35 -47.81 -6.45
C PHE A 26 3.47 -48.07 -7.67
N THR A 27 2.16 -48.20 -7.49
CA THR A 27 1.22 -48.51 -8.60
C THR A 27 0.77 -47.25 -9.35
N ASN A 28 0.63 -46.11 -8.67
CA ASN A 28 0.14 -44.88 -9.28
C ASN A 28 0.73 -43.62 -8.60
N THR A 29 2.05 -43.53 -8.63
CA THR A 29 2.82 -42.41 -8.04
C THR A 29 2.35 -41.05 -8.56
N ALA A 30 2.12 -40.96 -9.88
CA ALA A 30 1.78 -39.70 -10.54
C ALA A 30 0.41 -39.17 -10.07
N SER A 31 -0.61 -40.04 -10.00
CA SER A 31 -1.93 -39.64 -9.50
C SER A 31 -1.89 -39.31 -8.01
N PHE A 32 -1.15 -40.07 -7.21
CA PHE A 32 -0.99 -39.80 -5.79
C PHE A 32 -0.36 -38.43 -5.53
N LEU A 33 0.77 -38.11 -6.17
CA LEU A 33 1.43 -36.80 -6.02
C LEU A 33 0.53 -35.66 -6.51
N THR A 34 -0.09 -35.80 -7.68
CA THR A 34 -1.00 -34.78 -8.20
C THR A 34 -2.21 -34.57 -7.28
N SER A 35 -2.73 -35.62 -6.64
CA SER A 35 -3.80 -35.50 -5.64
C SER A 35 -3.37 -34.69 -4.41
N ILE A 36 -2.13 -34.87 -3.93
CA ILE A 36 -1.57 -34.09 -2.82
C ILE A 36 -1.42 -32.62 -3.22
N PHE A 37 -0.83 -32.35 -4.39
CA PHE A 37 -0.65 -30.98 -4.87
C PHE A 37 -1.97 -30.28 -5.16
N THR A 38 -2.96 -31.00 -5.70
CA THR A 38 -4.29 -30.43 -5.94
C THR A 38 -5.01 -30.15 -4.62
N MET A 39 -4.96 -31.06 -3.64
CA MET A 39 -5.51 -30.81 -2.30
C MET A 39 -4.86 -29.59 -1.64
N LEU A 40 -3.53 -29.50 -1.69
CA LEU A 40 -2.78 -28.36 -1.15
C LEU A 40 -3.11 -27.06 -1.91
N GLY A 41 -3.17 -27.12 -3.24
CA GLY A 41 -3.52 -26.01 -4.11
C GLY A 41 -4.94 -25.49 -3.85
N PHE A 42 -5.92 -26.39 -3.71
CA PHE A 42 -7.29 -26.02 -3.33
C PHE A 42 -7.35 -25.42 -1.92
N GLY A 43 -6.63 -25.99 -0.95
CA GLY A 43 -6.55 -25.44 0.41
C GLY A 43 -6.00 -24.01 0.41
N ILE A 44 -4.91 -23.77 -0.31
CA ILE A 44 -4.32 -22.43 -0.47
C ILE A 44 -5.27 -21.50 -1.22
N ALA A 45 -5.92 -21.96 -2.29
CA ALA A 45 -6.86 -21.16 -3.06
C ALA A 45 -8.05 -20.70 -2.21
N ILE A 46 -8.67 -21.62 -1.46
CA ILE A 46 -9.77 -21.30 -0.55
C ILE A 46 -9.30 -20.34 0.55
N PHE A 47 -8.13 -20.61 1.15
CA PHE A 47 -7.55 -19.72 2.16
C PHE A 47 -7.28 -18.32 1.59
N ALA A 48 -6.74 -18.22 0.38
CA ALA A 48 -6.46 -16.95 -0.28
C ALA A 48 -7.75 -16.17 -0.59
N ILE A 49 -8.79 -16.85 -1.06
CA ILE A 49 -10.12 -16.25 -1.29
C ILE A 49 -10.69 -15.74 0.03
N MET A 50 -10.68 -16.58 1.07
CA MET A 50 -11.18 -16.21 2.39
C MET A 50 -10.38 -15.02 2.96
N TYR A 51 -9.05 -15.08 2.91
CA TYR A 51 -8.18 -14.01 3.36
C TYR A 51 -8.44 -12.71 2.59
N PHE A 52 -8.55 -12.77 1.27
CA PHE A 52 -8.81 -11.59 0.45
C PHE A 52 -10.21 -11.02 0.70
N VAL A 53 -11.25 -11.85 0.82
CA VAL A 53 -12.61 -11.36 1.07
C VAL A 53 -12.74 -10.77 2.47
N PHE A 54 -12.21 -11.43 3.49
CA PHE A 54 -12.41 -11.05 4.89
C PHE A 54 -11.36 -10.09 5.46
N PHE A 55 -10.11 -10.14 5.00
CA PHE A 55 -9.02 -9.31 5.54
C PHE A 55 -8.63 -8.13 4.65
N LYS A 56 -8.81 -8.20 3.31
CA LYS A 56 -8.52 -7.06 2.43
C LYS A 56 -9.35 -5.83 2.80
N LYS A 57 -10.63 -6.04 3.17
CA LYS A 57 -11.55 -4.98 3.62
C LYS A 57 -11.26 -4.45 5.02
N ARG A 58 -10.40 -5.13 5.80
CA ARG A 58 -9.98 -4.70 7.15
C ARG A 58 -8.66 -3.93 7.16
N THR A 59 -8.16 -3.47 6.01
CA THR A 59 -7.11 -2.44 6.04
C THR A 59 -7.70 -1.24 6.76
N PRO A 60 -7.18 -0.85 7.94
CA PRO A 60 -7.73 0.25 8.71
C PRO A 60 -7.76 1.47 7.80
N SER A 61 -8.92 2.13 7.79
CA SER A 61 -9.25 3.19 6.85
C SER A 61 -8.03 4.07 6.59
N ASN A 62 -7.78 4.33 5.31
CA ASN A 62 -6.67 5.13 4.79
C ASN A 62 -6.60 6.52 5.45
N ASP A 63 -7.60 6.90 6.23
CA ASP A 63 -7.69 8.10 7.06
C ASP A 63 -6.50 8.29 8.00
N ALA A 64 -5.99 7.24 8.66
CA ALA A 64 -4.80 7.38 9.51
C ALA A 64 -3.54 7.73 8.70
N LYS A 65 -3.40 7.15 7.49
CA LYS A 65 -2.31 7.49 6.55
C LYS A 65 -2.50 8.88 5.96
N LYS A 66 -3.72 9.23 5.52
CA LYS A 66 -4.08 10.54 4.98
C LYS A 66 -3.86 11.64 6.00
N TYR A 67 -4.26 11.42 7.26
CA TYR A 67 -4.02 12.34 8.36
C TYR A 67 -2.52 12.56 8.59
N LYS A 68 -1.72 11.48 8.70
CA LYS A 68 -0.25 11.60 8.82
C LYS A 68 0.36 12.37 7.65
N GLN A 69 -0.10 12.13 6.42
CA GLN A 69 0.36 12.86 5.24
C GLN A 69 -0.03 14.35 5.29
N ALA A 70 -1.28 14.66 5.63
CA ALA A 70 -1.78 16.03 5.76
C ALA A 70 -1.03 16.81 6.85
N VAL A 71 -0.76 16.19 8.01
CA VAL A 71 0.05 16.79 9.08
C VAL A 71 1.47 17.07 8.60
N LYS A 72 2.10 16.12 7.89
CA LYS A 72 3.45 16.31 7.35
C LYS A 72 3.50 17.47 6.34
N GLN A 73 2.49 17.57 5.47
CA GLN A 73 2.37 18.67 4.51
C GLN A 73 2.16 20.01 5.20
N SER A 74 1.27 20.08 6.21
CA SER A 74 1.04 21.29 7.00
C SER A 74 2.31 21.74 7.72
N LYS A 75 2.99 20.82 8.42
CA LYS A 75 4.26 21.13 9.07
C LYS A 75 5.32 21.61 8.08
N ALA A 76 5.45 20.99 6.91
CA ALA A 76 6.40 21.42 5.89
C ALA A 76 6.07 22.82 5.34
N LYS A 77 4.79 23.16 5.19
CA LYS A 77 4.34 24.46 4.67
C LYS A 77 4.60 25.61 5.66
N TYR A 78 4.39 25.38 6.95
CA TYR A 78 4.48 26.43 7.98
C TYR A 78 5.82 26.45 8.74
N SER A 79 6.63 25.39 8.66
CA SER A 79 7.96 25.35 9.30
C SER A 79 8.92 26.42 8.75
N SER A 80 8.81 26.77 7.47
CA SER A 80 9.60 27.83 6.82
C SER A 80 9.15 29.25 7.17
N GLN A 81 8.00 29.43 7.84
CA GLN A 81 7.50 30.74 8.29
C GLN A 81 7.88 31.08 9.73
N GLN A 82 8.36 30.10 10.51
CA GLN A 82 8.86 30.34 11.88
C GLN A 82 10.33 30.79 11.92
N THR A 83 11.06 30.69 10.81
CA THR A 83 12.36 31.37 10.69
C THR A 83 12.10 32.85 10.42
N LYS A 84 12.19 33.64 11.50
CA LYS A 84 12.24 35.11 11.56
C LYS A 84 12.71 35.76 10.24
N PRO A 85 12.13 36.88 9.79
CA PRO A 85 12.60 37.58 8.61
C PRO A 85 14.06 37.98 8.84
N LYS A 86 14.99 37.29 8.15
CA LYS A 86 16.39 37.71 8.12
C LYS A 86 16.42 39.02 7.35
N THR A 87 16.71 40.11 8.07
CA THR A 87 17.06 41.41 7.51
C THR A 87 18.01 41.25 6.32
N PRO A 88 17.79 41.93 5.18
CA PRO A 88 18.65 41.80 4.02
C PRO A 88 19.99 42.50 4.29
N SER A 89 20.98 41.73 4.73
CA SER A 89 22.37 42.20 4.75
C SER A 89 22.83 42.37 3.30
N LYS A 90 22.97 43.63 2.88
CA LYS A 90 23.56 44.02 1.60
C LYS A 90 24.94 43.36 1.47
N ARG A 91 25.10 42.44 0.52
CA ARG A 91 26.40 42.06 -0.03
C ARG A 91 26.32 42.16 -1.56
N PRO A 92 27.34 42.75 -2.20
CA PRO A 92 27.36 42.91 -3.64
C PRO A 92 27.59 41.57 -4.34
N GLN A 93 26.97 41.45 -5.51
CA GLN A 93 26.92 40.34 -6.46
C GLN A 93 28.31 39.73 -6.75
N PRO A 94 28.38 38.50 -7.28
CA PRO A 94 28.63 38.49 -8.73
C PRO A 94 27.99 37.33 -9.53
N PHE A 95 27.81 37.63 -10.81
CA PHE A 95 27.57 36.76 -11.96
C PHE A 95 26.18 36.13 -12.16
N SER A 96 25.48 36.78 -13.10
CA SER A 96 24.39 36.31 -13.93
C SER A 96 24.51 34.83 -14.34
N PHE A 97 23.73 33.97 -13.68
CA PHE A 97 23.13 32.84 -14.37
C PHE A 97 21.77 33.29 -14.88
N LYS A 98 21.66 33.50 -16.19
CA LYS A 98 20.37 33.72 -16.87
C LYS A 98 19.45 32.55 -16.54
N LYS A 99 18.61 32.72 -15.51
CA LYS A 99 17.53 31.78 -15.20
C LYS A 99 16.59 31.85 -16.40
N LYS A 100 16.52 30.77 -17.18
CA LYS A 100 15.58 30.61 -18.28
C LYS A 100 14.20 30.91 -17.70
N SER A 101 13.65 32.08 -18.03
CA SER A 101 12.31 32.47 -17.64
C SER A 101 11.39 31.40 -18.20
N ASN A 102 10.84 30.55 -17.33
CA ASN A 102 9.79 29.63 -17.71
C ASN A 102 8.67 30.52 -18.22
N LYS A 103 8.52 30.57 -19.55
CA LYS A 103 7.40 31.24 -20.21
C LYS A 103 6.14 30.70 -19.56
N ARG A 104 5.49 31.55 -18.75
CA ARG A 104 4.19 31.23 -18.18
C ARG A 104 3.26 30.89 -19.35
N PRO A 105 2.46 29.83 -19.26
CA PRO A 105 1.46 29.57 -20.27
C PRO A 105 0.58 30.80 -20.48
N SER A 106 0.47 31.30 -21.71
CA SER A 106 -0.31 32.49 -22.07
C SER A 106 -1.82 32.31 -21.88
N HIS A 107 -2.26 31.09 -21.53
CA HIS A 107 -3.65 30.69 -21.40
C HIS A 107 -4.25 30.88 -20.00
N LEU A 108 -3.49 31.37 -19.02
CA LEU A 108 -4.04 31.86 -17.76
C LEU A 108 -4.02 33.39 -17.74
N ARG A 109 -4.84 34.00 -18.60
CA ARG A 109 -5.22 35.41 -18.42
C ARG A 109 -6.42 35.44 -17.49
N VAL A 110 -6.32 36.23 -16.42
CA VAL A 110 -7.51 36.67 -15.69
C VAL A 110 -8.35 37.42 -16.72
N ILE A 111 -9.60 37.02 -16.91
CA ILE A 111 -10.56 37.81 -17.66
C ILE A 111 -10.81 39.05 -16.80
N ASP A 112 -10.12 40.14 -17.12
CA ASP A 112 -10.50 41.44 -16.61
C ASP A 112 -11.85 41.79 -17.24
N GLY A 113 -12.92 41.41 -16.54
CA GLY A 113 -14.26 41.82 -16.89
C GLY A 113 -14.33 43.34 -16.98
N ASN A 114 -15.13 43.83 -17.93
CA ASN A 114 -15.39 45.23 -18.23
C ASN A 114 -15.78 46.06 -17.00
N LYS A 115 -14.80 46.43 -16.15
CA LYS A 115 -14.97 47.44 -15.10
C LYS A 115 -14.78 48.79 -15.75
N SER A 116 -15.89 49.35 -16.21
CA SER A 116 -16.00 50.74 -16.59
C SER A 116 -15.42 51.64 -15.48
N LYS A 117 -14.47 52.48 -15.88
CA LYS A 117 -14.09 53.77 -15.29
C LYS A 117 -14.54 54.01 -13.84
N ARG A 118 -13.63 53.83 -12.88
CA ARG A 118 -13.56 54.77 -11.75
C ARG A 118 -12.20 55.46 -11.73
N LYS A 119 -12.23 56.69 -12.23
CA LYS A 119 -11.25 57.74 -11.97
C LYS A 119 -11.00 57.83 -10.45
N ASN A 120 -9.75 58.06 -10.08
CA ASN A 120 -9.27 58.55 -8.78
C ASN A 120 -9.50 57.66 -7.55
N ARG A 121 -8.40 57.24 -6.90
CA ARG A 121 -8.23 57.33 -5.44
C ARG A 121 -6.75 57.13 -5.05
N ALA A 122 -6.16 58.28 -4.68
CA ALA A 122 -5.02 58.52 -3.78
C ALA A 122 -3.62 57.96 -4.12
N ASN A 123 -2.75 58.88 -4.58
CA ASN A 123 -1.36 58.95 -4.15
C ASN A 123 -1.30 59.13 -2.62
N PHE A 124 -0.36 58.45 -1.96
CA PHE A 124 0.60 58.97 -0.97
C PHE A 124 1.78 58.00 -0.90
#